data_AF-A0A5U8A7N6-F1
#
_entry.id   AF-A0A5U8A7N6-F1
#
_cell.length_a   1.000
_cell.length_b   1.000
_cell.length_c   1.000
_cell.angle_alpha   90.00
_cell.angle_beta   90.00
_cell.angle_gamma   90.00
#
_symmetry.space_group_name_H-M   'P 1'
#
loop_
_entity.id
_entity.type
_entity.pdbx_description
1 polymer ?
#
loop_
_entity_poly.entity_id
_entity_poly.type
_entity_poly.pdbx_seq_one_letter_code
_entity_poly.pdbx_strand_id
1 'polypeptide(L)'
;LLQDPGLIFHPPLLYMGYVGFSVAFAFAIAALLSGRLDSAFTRFARPWTLAAWVFLTLGIVLGSAWAYYELGWGGWWFWDPVENASFMPWLAGTALLHSLAVTEQRAGFKAWTLLLSICAFSLCLLGTFLVRSGVLV
;
A
#
# COMPACT_ATOMS: atom_id res chain seq x y z
N LEU A 1 19.13 -4.55 18.80
CA LEU A 1 18.79 -5.30 17.58
C LEU A 1 17.41 -5.98 17.63
N LEU A 2 17.19 -7.20 18.17
CA LEU A 2 15.86 -7.89 18.08
C LEU A 2 14.77 -7.42 19.07
N GLN A 3 15.07 -6.46 19.94
CA GLN A 3 14.13 -5.92 20.94
C GLN A 3 13.91 -4.41 20.82
N ASP A 4 14.36 -3.79 19.73
CA ASP A 4 14.07 -2.38 19.50
C ASP A 4 12.57 -2.20 19.19
N PRO A 5 11.85 -1.28 19.86
CA PRO A 5 10.45 -1.02 19.59
C PRO A 5 10.15 -0.76 18.11
N GLY A 6 11.07 -0.11 17.37
CA GLY A 6 10.95 0.12 15.94
C GLY A 6 10.79 -1.17 15.15
N LEU A 7 11.59 -2.21 15.46
CA LEU A 7 11.53 -3.52 14.82
C LEU A 7 10.24 -4.30 15.16
N ILE A 8 9.60 -3.99 16.30
CA ILE A 8 8.37 -4.63 16.74
C ILE A 8 7.16 -4.02 16.03
N PHE A 9 7.13 -2.70 15.85
CA PHE A 9 5.96 -1.99 15.33
C PHE A 9 5.99 -1.79 13.81
N HIS A 10 7.15 -1.52 13.19
CA HIS A 10 7.18 -1.21 11.76
C HIS A 10 6.73 -2.39 10.87
N PRO A 11 7.14 -3.66 11.09
CA PRO A 11 6.75 -4.74 10.19
C PRO A 11 5.24 -5.02 10.21
N PRO A 12 4.56 -5.13 11.38
CA PRO A 12 3.11 -5.27 11.42
C PRO A 12 2.36 -4.14 10.72
N LEU A 13 2.79 -2.89 10.87
CA LEU A 13 2.14 -1.75 10.21
C LEU A 13 2.29 -1.83 8.68
N LEU A 14 3.50 -2.15 8.20
CA LEU A 14 3.79 -2.30 6.78
C LEU A 14 2.97 -3.46 6.18
N TYR A 15 2.88 -4.60 6.88
CA TYR A 15 2.05 -5.72 6.47
C TYR A 15 0.55 -5.41 6.50
N MET A 16 0.05 -4.69 7.51
CA MET A 16 -1.35 -4.25 7.55
C MET A 16 -1.67 -3.34 6.36
N GLY A 17 -0.72 -2.50 5.94
CA GLY A 17 -0.85 -1.73 4.70
C GLY A 17 -0.98 -2.62 3.46
N TYR A 18 -0.06 -3.56 3.28
CA TYR A 18 -0.07 -4.47 2.12
C TYR A 18 -1.32 -5.36 2.06
N VAL A 19 -1.69 -5.98 3.17
CA VAL A 19 -2.89 -6.81 3.28
C VAL A 19 -4.14 -5.93 3.11
N GLY A 20 -4.16 -4.72 3.63
CA GLY A 20 -5.29 -3.80 3.48
C GLY A 20 -5.63 -3.51 2.00
N PHE A 21 -4.63 -3.39 1.12
CA PHE A 21 -4.86 -3.22 -0.33
C PHE A 21 -5.51 -4.44 -1.00
N SER A 22 -5.46 -5.63 -0.38
CA SER A 22 -6.15 -6.81 -0.92
C SER A 22 -7.68 -6.64 -0.94
N VAL A 23 -8.23 -5.82 -0.04
CA VAL A 23 -9.66 -5.52 0.02
C VAL A 23 -10.07 -4.72 -1.21
N ALA A 24 -9.33 -3.66 -1.55
CA ALA A 24 -9.58 -2.86 -2.74
C ALA A 24 -9.45 -3.70 -4.03
N PHE A 25 -8.44 -4.58 -4.08
CA PHE A 25 -8.28 -5.55 -5.15
C PHE A 25 -9.48 -6.51 -5.28
N ALA A 26 -9.91 -7.14 -4.18
CA ALA A 26 -11.03 -8.08 -4.19
C ALA A 26 -12.32 -7.42 -4.70
N PHE A 27 -12.60 -6.19 -4.25
CA PHE A 27 -13.73 -5.41 -4.76
C PHE A 27 -13.59 -5.09 -6.26
N ALA A 28 -12.39 -4.78 -6.74
CA ALA A 28 -12.15 -4.47 -8.15
C ALA A 28 -12.38 -5.72 -9.04
N ILE A 29 -11.91 -6.89 -8.61
CA ILE A 29 -12.19 -8.16 -9.29
C ILE A 29 -13.68 -8.49 -9.27
N ALA A 30 -14.36 -8.32 -8.14
CA ALA A 30 -15.80 -8.53 -8.04
C ALA A 30 -16.59 -7.61 -9.00
N ALA A 31 -16.19 -6.34 -9.12
CA ALA A 31 -16.79 -5.39 -10.06
C ALA A 31 -16.57 -5.79 -11.53
N LEU A 32 -15.39 -6.30 -11.87
CA LEU A 32 -15.09 -6.81 -13.21
C LEU A 32 -15.91 -8.06 -13.55
N LEU A 33 -16.01 -9.01 -12.62
CA LEU A 33 -16.76 -10.26 -12.82
C LEU A 33 -18.27 -10.02 -12.89
N SER A 34 -18.80 -9.09 -12.11
CA SER A 34 -20.22 -8.73 -12.13
C SER A 34 -20.60 -7.78 -13.27
N GLY A 35 -19.61 -7.13 -13.91
CA GLY A 35 -19.82 -6.09 -14.90
C GLY A 35 -20.47 -4.82 -14.34
N ARG A 36 -20.54 -4.67 -13.02
CA ARG A 36 -21.21 -3.56 -12.33
C ARG A 36 -20.24 -2.81 -11.44
N LEU A 37 -20.16 -1.51 -11.68
CA LEU A 37 -19.31 -0.58 -10.94
C LEU A 37 -20.22 0.46 -10.29
N ASP A 38 -20.86 -0.02 -9.23
CA ASP A 38 -21.90 0.70 -8.50
C ASP A 38 -21.28 1.66 -7.47
N SER A 39 -22.01 2.69 -7.09
CA SER A 39 -21.58 3.64 -6.04
C SER A 39 -21.31 2.95 -4.69
N ALA A 40 -21.93 1.79 -4.46
CA ALA A 40 -21.63 0.94 -3.32
C ALA A 40 -20.16 0.50 -3.29
N PHE A 41 -19.59 0.11 -4.45
CA PHE A 41 -18.17 -0.29 -4.55
C PHE A 41 -17.26 0.84 -4.06
N THR A 42 -17.43 2.06 -4.57
CA THR A 42 -16.55 3.19 -4.20
C THR A 42 -16.71 3.56 -2.73
N ARG A 43 -17.95 3.56 -2.24
CA ARG A 43 -18.28 3.89 -0.85
C ARG A 43 -17.68 2.90 0.15
N PHE A 44 -17.67 1.61 -0.19
CA PHE A 44 -17.05 0.59 0.66
C PHE A 44 -15.53 0.55 0.48
N ALA A 45 -15.00 0.62 -0.75
CA ALA A 45 -13.56 0.52 -1.00
C ALA A 45 -12.78 1.70 -0.39
N ARG A 46 -13.31 2.92 -0.43
CA ARG A 46 -12.61 4.14 0.02
C ARG A 46 -12.10 4.11 1.47
N PRO A 47 -12.91 3.80 2.50
CA PRO A 47 -12.40 3.73 3.88
C PRO A 47 -11.37 2.63 4.07
N TRP A 48 -11.52 1.47 3.41
CA TRP A 48 -10.54 0.38 3.48
C TRP A 48 -9.21 0.75 2.81
N THR A 49 -9.25 1.36 1.63
CA THR A 49 -8.05 1.88 0.97
C THR A 49 -7.37 2.95 1.82
N LEU A 50 -8.12 3.82 2.48
CA LEU A 50 -7.57 4.85 3.36
C LEU A 50 -6.88 4.22 4.58
N ALA A 51 -7.51 3.24 5.23
CA ALA A 51 -6.92 2.52 6.35
C ALA A 51 -5.61 1.82 5.93
N ALA A 52 -5.61 1.11 4.80
CA ALA A 52 -4.44 0.47 4.24
C ALA A 52 -3.31 1.48 3.97
N TRP A 53 -3.64 2.62 3.35
CA TRP A 53 -2.69 3.68 3.06
C TRP A 53 -2.12 4.33 4.33
N VAL A 54 -2.92 4.53 5.37
CA VAL A 54 -2.45 5.06 6.67
C VAL A 54 -1.48 4.08 7.32
N PHE A 55 -1.83 2.80 7.39
CA PHE A 55 -0.93 1.78 7.96
C PHE A 55 0.38 1.67 7.18
N LEU A 56 0.32 1.70 5.84
CA LEU A 56 1.52 1.71 5.00
C LEU A 56 2.38 2.95 5.26
N THR A 57 1.75 4.13 5.35
CA THR A 57 2.45 5.40 5.64
C THR A 57 3.18 5.33 6.99
N LEU A 58 2.49 4.83 8.03
CA LEU A 58 3.09 4.66 9.36
C LEU A 58 4.23 3.64 9.34
N GLY A 59 4.05 2.52 8.64
CA GLY A 59 5.09 1.49 8.49
C GLY A 59 6.35 2.02 7.80
N ILE A 60 6.18 2.81 6.74
CA ILE A 60 7.27 3.47 6.02
C ILE A 60 7.99 4.47 6.94
N VAL A 61 7.26 5.39 7.57
CA VAL A 61 7.87 6.42 8.45
C VAL A 61 8.63 5.81 9.62
N LEU A 62 8.04 4.80 10.28
CA LEU A 62 8.70 4.12 11.41
C LEU A 62 9.88 3.26 10.98
N GLY A 63 9.77 2.59 9.83
CA GLY A 63 10.87 1.80 9.25
C GLY A 63 12.09 2.69 8.96
N SER A 64 11.86 3.82 8.31
CA SER A 64 12.90 4.81 8.01
C SER A 64 13.52 5.45 9.26
N ALA A 65 12.70 5.81 10.24
CA ALA A 65 13.19 6.33 11.53
C ALA A 65 14.08 5.32 12.26
N TRP A 66 13.66 4.05 12.28
CA TRP A 66 14.41 2.96 12.89
C TRP A 66 15.72 2.67 12.14
N ALA A 67 15.68 2.61 10.81
CA ALA A 67 16.87 2.35 9.98
C ALA A 67 17.92 3.47 10.17
N TYR A 68 17.47 4.72 10.26
CA TYR A 68 18.35 5.85 10.58
C TYR A 68 19.01 5.70 11.95
N TYR A 69 18.22 5.34 12.98
CA TYR A 69 18.70 5.23 14.36
C TYR A 69 19.63 4.03 14.60
N GLU A 70 19.24 2.82 14.15
CA GLU A 70 19.94 1.57 14.50
C GLU A 70 21.01 1.18 13.47
N LEU A 71 20.76 1.44 12.18
CA LEU A 71 21.67 1.03 11.10
C LEU A 71 22.61 2.15 10.65
N GLY A 72 22.40 3.39 11.11
CA GLY A 72 23.26 4.53 10.80
C GLY A 72 23.31 4.88 9.32
N TRP A 73 22.28 4.53 8.55
CA TRP A 73 22.17 4.89 7.14
C TRP A 73 22.22 6.41 7.08
N GLY A 74 23.11 6.98 6.27
CA GLY A 74 23.52 8.40 6.31
C GLY A 74 22.43 9.46 6.06
N GLY A 75 21.15 9.11 6.15
CA GLY A 75 19.98 9.98 6.15
C GLY A 75 18.69 9.20 6.49
N TRP A 76 17.57 9.93 6.66
CA TRP A 76 16.26 9.39 7.03
C TRP A 76 15.62 8.50 5.95
N TRP A 77 16.04 8.61 4.68
CA TRP A 77 15.56 7.81 3.57
C TRP A 77 16.72 7.59 2.62
N PHE A 78 17.43 6.49 2.79
CA PHE A 78 18.68 6.24 2.08
C PHE A 78 18.50 5.25 0.92
N TRP A 79 17.26 5.18 0.41
CA TRP A 79 16.88 4.44 -0.80
C TRP A 79 17.19 2.95 -0.70
N ASP A 80 16.94 2.36 0.48
CA ASP A 80 17.11 0.94 0.64
C ASP A 80 16.07 0.15 -0.18
N PRO A 81 16.35 -1.12 -0.53
CA PRO A 81 15.41 -1.91 -1.31
C PRO A 81 14.05 -2.09 -0.63
N VAL A 82 13.97 -2.14 0.70
CA VAL A 82 12.75 -2.26 1.50
C VAL A 82 11.93 -0.96 1.47
N GLU A 83 12.57 0.19 1.71
CA GLU A 83 11.97 1.52 1.55
C GLU A 83 11.40 1.71 0.13
N ASN A 84 12.17 1.37 -0.91
CA ASN A 84 11.71 1.48 -2.29
C ASN A 84 10.55 0.53 -2.62
N ALA A 85 10.63 -0.72 -2.18
CA ALA A 85 9.60 -1.72 -2.39
C ALA A 85 8.25 -1.31 -1.78
N SER A 86 8.28 -0.65 -0.62
CA SER A 86 7.09 -0.15 0.06
C SER A 86 6.57 1.19 -0.48
N PHE A 87 7.45 2.00 -1.06
CA PHE A 87 7.09 3.27 -1.70
C PHE A 87 6.24 3.10 -2.97
N MET A 88 6.50 2.07 -3.78
CA MET A 88 5.73 1.81 -5.02
C MET A 88 4.22 1.62 -4.78
N PRO A 89 3.76 0.70 -3.91
CA PRO A 89 2.34 0.57 -3.60
C PRO A 89 1.79 1.80 -2.87
N TRP A 90 2.60 2.55 -2.13
CA TRP A 90 2.17 3.81 -1.50
C TRP A 90 1.80 4.89 -2.55
N LEU A 91 2.59 5.03 -3.62
CA LEU A 91 2.26 5.92 -4.73
C LEU A 91 0.98 5.48 -5.46
N ALA A 92 0.86 4.20 -5.78
CA ALA A 92 -0.33 3.65 -6.40
C ALA A 92 -1.58 3.82 -5.51
N GLY A 93 -1.43 3.60 -4.21
CA GLY A 93 -2.47 3.80 -3.20
C GLY A 93 -2.91 5.26 -3.09
N THR A 94 -1.96 6.20 -3.12
CA THR A 94 -2.25 7.64 -3.16
C THR A 94 -3.08 8.00 -4.39
N ALA A 95 -2.66 7.55 -5.58
CA ALA A 95 -3.42 7.76 -6.81
C ALA A 95 -4.82 7.10 -6.74
N LEU A 96 -4.90 5.90 -6.16
CA LEU A 96 -6.17 5.18 -5.96
C LEU A 96 -7.15 5.95 -5.07
N LEU A 97 -6.68 6.55 -3.97
CA LEU A 97 -7.53 7.37 -3.08
C LEU A 97 -8.14 8.56 -3.82
N HIS A 98 -7.35 9.23 -4.67
CA HIS A 98 -7.83 10.33 -5.50
C HIS A 98 -8.83 9.83 -6.56
N SER A 99 -8.52 8.71 -7.21
CA SER A 99 -9.41 8.09 -8.20
C SER A 99 -10.76 7.72 -7.58
N LEU A 100 -10.75 7.06 -6.42
CA LEU A 100 -11.96 6.68 -5.67
C LEU A 100 -12.81 7.90 -5.31
N ALA A 101 -12.20 8.99 -4.85
CA ALA A 101 -12.92 10.22 -4.52
C ALA A 101 -13.62 10.83 -5.75
N VAL A 102 -12.95 10.85 -6.91
CA VAL A 102 -13.57 11.37 -8.14
C VAL A 102 -14.65 10.41 -8.67
N THR A 103 -14.44 9.10 -8.59
CA THR A 103 -15.44 8.12 -9.00
C THR A 103 -16.69 8.17 -8.13
N GLU A 104 -16.55 8.37 -6.82
CA GLU A 104 -17.67 8.52 -5.90
C GLU A 104 -18.47 9.82 -6.19
N GLN A 105 -17.81 10.95 -6.40
CA GLN A 105 -18.47 12.24 -6.55
C GLN A 105 -19.01 12.52 -7.97
N ARG A 106 -18.31 12.04 -9.00
CA ARG A 106 -18.56 12.44 -10.41
C ARG A 106 -18.79 11.26 -11.35
N ALA A 107 -18.80 10.02 -10.84
CA ALA A 107 -18.86 8.80 -11.64
C ALA A 107 -17.76 8.68 -12.73
N GLY A 108 -16.71 9.50 -12.66
CA GLY A 108 -15.56 9.51 -13.57
C GLY A 108 -14.44 8.58 -13.11
N PHE A 109 -13.43 8.34 -13.95
CA PHE A 109 -12.23 7.53 -13.62
C PHE A 109 -12.48 6.07 -13.19
N LYS A 110 -13.66 5.50 -13.45
CA LYS A 110 -14.00 4.11 -13.08
C LYS A 110 -12.94 3.08 -13.50
N ALA A 111 -12.50 3.14 -14.76
CA ALA A 111 -11.47 2.25 -15.28
C ALA A 111 -10.12 2.43 -14.56
N TRP A 112 -9.75 3.67 -14.26
CA TRP A 112 -8.54 3.99 -13.50
C TRP A 112 -8.61 3.50 -12.06
N THR A 113 -9.76 3.60 -11.40
CA THR A 113 -9.95 3.07 -10.05
C THR A 113 -9.74 1.56 -10.02
N LEU A 114 -10.28 0.83 -10.99
CA LEU A 114 -10.05 -0.62 -11.09
C LEU A 114 -8.58 -0.94 -11.35
N LEU A 115 -7.97 -0.28 -12.35
CA LEU A 115 -6.57 -0.47 -12.69
C LEU A 115 -5.67 -0.21 -11.49
N LEU A 116 -5.85 0.91 -10.80
CA LEU A 116 -5.07 1.29 -9.63
C LEU A 116 -5.29 0.35 -8.45
N SER A 117 -6.50 -0.19 -8.26
CA SER A 117 -6.77 -1.21 -7.24
C SER A 117 -5.97 -2.49 -7.50
N ILE A 118 -5.89 -2.92 -8.76
CA ILE A 118 -5.11 -4.09 -9.17
C ILE A 118 -3.62 -3.80 -9.07
N CYS A 119 -3.15 -2.66 -9.60
CA CYS A 119 -1.75 -2.29 -9.56
C CYS A 119 -1.23 -2.12 -8.13
N ALA A 120 -1.97 -1.46 -7.23
CA ALA A 120 -1.56 -1.26 -5.84
C ALA A 120 -1.32 -2.59 -5.12
N PHE A 121 -2.24 -3.55 -5.26
CA PHE A 121 -2.07 -4.87 -4.65
C PHE A 121 -0.96 -5.69 -5.31
N SER A 122 -0.86 -5.67 -6.64
CA SER A 122 0.24 -6.33 -7.35
C SER A 122 1.62 -5.78 -6.94
N LEU A 123 1.73 -4.48 -6.70
CA LEU A 123 2.95 -3.85 -6.18
C LEU A 123 3.23 -4.26 -4.73
N CYS A 124 2.22 -4.49 -3.91
CA CYS A 124 2.40 -5.06 -2.56
C CYS A 124 2.97 -6.48 -2.63
N LEU A 125 2.48 -7.31 -3.56
CA LEU A 125 3.02 -8.66 -3.79
C LEU A 125 4.46 -8.62 -4.29
N LEU A 126 4.75 -7.74 -5.25
CA LEU A 126 6.10 -7.51 -5.76
C LEU A 126 7.05 -7.05 -4.64
N GLY A 127 6.63 -6.07 -3.84
CA GLY A 127 7.43 -5.57 -2.72
C GLY A 127 7.69 -6.65 -1.66
N THR A 128 6.68 -7.47 -1.34
CA THR A 128 6.86 -8.62 -0.45
C THR A 128 7.84 -9.63 -1.01
N PHE A 129 7.73 -9.94 -2.31
CA PHE A 129 8.65 -10.84 -3.00
C PHE A 129 10.08 -10.31 -2.96
N LEU A 130 10.31 -9.05 -3.33
CA LEU A 130 11.65 -8.44 -3.35
C LEU A 130 12.34 -8.48 -1.98
N VAL A 131 11.60 -8.19 -0.91
CA VAL A 131 12.16 -8.10 0.45
C VAL A 131 12.31 -9.47 1.14
N ARG A 132 11.50 -10.48 0.77
CA ARG A 132 11.43 -11.76 1.50
C ARG A 132 11.90 -12.98 0.71
N SER A 133 12.07 -12.88 -0.61
CA SER A 133 12.51 -14.03 -1.43
C SER A 133 14.00 -14.34 -1.34
N GLY A 134 14.81 -13.41 -0.85
CA GLY A 134 16.28 -13.54 -0.88
C GLY A 134 16.90 -13.33 -2.28
N VAL A 135 16.14 -12.79 -3.24
CA VAL A 135 16.64 -12.50 -4.59
C VAL A 135 17.58 -11.30 -4.63
N LEU A 136 17.43 -10.37 -3.68
CA LEU A 136 18.33 -9.25 -3.45
C LEU A 136 19.36 -9.71 -2.41
N VAL A 137 20.60 -9.91 -2.88
CA VAL A 137 21.77 -10.32 -2.09
C VAL A 137 22.52 -9.10 -1.60
#